data_AF-A0A9E7WD61-F1
#
_entry.id   AF-A0A9E7WD61-F1
#
_cell.length_a   1.000
_cell.length_b   1.000
_cell.length_c   1.000
_cell.angle_alpha   90.00
_cell.angle_beta   90.00
_cell.angle_gamma   90.00
#
_symmetry.space_group_name_H-M   'P 1'
#
loop_
_entity.id
_entity.type
_entity.pdbx_description
1 polymer ?
#
loop_
_entity_poly.entity_id
_entity_poly.type
_entity_poly.pdbx_seq_one_letter_code
_entity_poly.pdbx_strand_id
1 'polypeptide(L)'
;MSDQVSGQSRNGDHPPRRKGPGVLKVLQSVMAGAFGVQSGKRHEEDFSSHSPWPYIVAGLIFTVGFVGALALIVQWVLASH
;
A
#
# COMPACT_ATOMS: atom_id res chain seq x y z
N MET A 1 1.27 -63.29 -13.61
CA MET A 1 2.03 -62.05 -13.32
C MET A 1 1.11 -60.87 -13.64
N SER A 2 0.21 -60.47 -12.74
CA SER A 2 0.46 -59.69 -11.51
C SER A 2 0.67 -58.20 -11.81
N ASP A 3 -0.44 -57.47 -11.70
CA ASP A 3 -0.58 -56.20 -10.98
C ASP A 3 0.40 -55.06 -11.31
N GLN A 4 -0.06 -54.13 -12.16
CA GLN A 4 0.32 -52.73 -12.01
C GLN A 4 -0.84 -51.95 -11.35
N VAL A 5 -0.75 -51.95 -10.02
CA VAL A 5 -1.21 -50.94 -9.05
C VAL A 5 -1.91 -49.74 -9.68
N SER A 6 -3.22 -49.72 -9.51
CA SER A 6 -4.11 -48.57 -9.65
C SER A 6 -3.68 -47.46 -8.66
N GLY A 7 -2.82 -46.57 -9.14
CA GLY A 7 -2.42 -45.35 -8.45
C GLY A 7 -3.57 -44.37 -8.28
N GLN A 8 -4.22 -44.46 -7.13
CA GLN A 8 -4.55 -43.35 -6.23
C GLN A 8 -5.13 -42.06 -6.85
N SER A 9 -6.42 -41.84 -6.58
CA SER A 9 -7.15 -40.57 -6.70
C SER A 9 -6.32 -39.35 -6.30
N ARG A 10 -6.03 -38.48 -7.26
CA ARG A 10 -5.60 -37.09 -6.99
C ARG A 10 -6.81 -36.17 -7.07
N ASN A 11 -7.50 -36.06 -5.94
CA ASN A 11 -8.42 -34.96 -5.69
C ASN A 11 -7.56 -33.72 -5.41
N GLY A 12 -7.67 -32.66 -6.22
CA GLY A 12 -6.77 -31.51 -6.13
C GLY A 12 -7.33 -30.25 -6.78
N ASP A 13 -7.96 -29.43 -5.93
CA ASP A 13 -7.97 -27.97 -5.92
C ASP A 13 -8.64 -27.20 -7.07
N HIS A 14 -9.90 -26.83 -6.82
CA HIS A 14 -10.58 -25.75 -7.51
C HIS A 14 -10.00 -24.40 -7.07
N PRO A 15 -9.43 -23.56 -7.95
CA PRO A 15 -9.07 -22.19 -7.59
C PRO A 15 -10.37 -21.36 -7.39
N PRO A 16 -10.53 -20.62 -6.28
CA PRO A 16 -11.71 -19.81 -6.05
C PRO A 16 -11.78 -18.67 -7.08
N ARG A 17 -12.96 -18.46 -7.68
CA ARG A 17 -13.28 -17.31 -8.52
C ARG A 17 -13.05 -16.02 -7.73
N ARG A 18 -12.00 -15.26 -8.07
CA ARG A 18 -11.68 -13.96 -7.45
C ARG A 18 -12.76 -12.94 -7.83
N LYS A 19 -13.76 -12.74 -6.95
CA LYS A 19 -14.63 -11.55 -7.02
C LYS A 19 -13.73 -10.32 -6.96
N GLY A 20 -13.95 -9.35 -7.86
CA GLY A 20 -13.16 -8.12 -7.94
C GLY A 20 -13.08 -7.39 -6.59
N PRO A 21 -12.11 -6.50 -6.40
CA PRO A 21 -11.99 -5.72 -5.17
C PRO A 21 -13.33 -5.05 -4.85
N GLY A 22 -13.91 -5.39 -3.69
CA GLY A 22 -15.13 -4.73 -3.25
C GLY A 22 -14.89 -3.23 -3.07
N VAL A 23 -15.94 -2.42 -3.15
CA VAL A 23 -15.88 -0.95 -2.96
C VAL A 23 -15.14 -0.58 -1.65
N LEU A 24 -15.31 -1.38 -0.61
CA LEU A 24 -14.59 -1.23 0.66
C LEU A 24 -13.06 -1.37 0.52
N LYS A 25 -12.59 -2.29 -0.34
CA LYS A 25 -11.17 -2.51 -0.62
C LYS A 25 -10.57 -1.35 -1.42
N VAL A 26 -11.38 -0.74 -2.28
CA VAL A 26 -11.02 0.48 -3.00
C VAL A 26 -10.85 1.65 -2.02
N LEU A 27 -11.79 1.86 -1.09
CA LEU A 27 -11.67 2.89 -0.06
C LEU A 27 -10.45 2.68 0.84
N GLN A 28 -10.18 1.43 1.24
CA GLN A 28 -8.98 1.08 2.00
C GLN A 28 -7.68 1.39 1.24
N SER A 29 -7.64 1.17 -0.07
CA SER A 29 -6.49 1.52 -0.91
C SER A 29 -6.30 3.03 -1.03
N VAL A 30 -7.39 3.78 -1.17
CA VAL A 30 -7.37 5.24 -1.21
C VAL A 30 -6.88 5.82 0.13
N MET A 31 -7.30 5.26 1.25
CA MET A 31 -6.76 5.64 2.57
C MET A 31 -5.29 5.25 2.73
N ALA A 32 -4.89 4.05 2.33
CA ALA A 32 -3.48 3.63 2.37
C ALA A 32 -2.56 4.54 1.51
N GLY A 33 -3.09 5.05 0.39
CA GLY A 33 -2.43 6.05 -0.45
C GLY A 33 -2.42 7.46 0.16
N ALA A 34 -3.50 7.87 0.82
CA ALA A 34 -3.61 9.18 1.48
C ALA A 34 -2.74 9.29 2.75
N PHE A 35 -2.54 8.17 3.45
CA PHE A 35 -1.57 8.03 4.55
C PHE A 35 -0.16 7.67 4.04
N GLY A 36 0.02 7.60 2.72
CA GLY A 36 1.33 7.74 2.09
C GLY A 36 2.14 6.47 1.85
N VAL A 37 1.56 5.25 1.92
CA VAL A 37 2.43 4.05 1.94
C VAL A 37 1.94 2.83 1.16
N GLN A 38 1.23 3.02 0.04
CA GLN A 38 1.09 1.94 -0.93
C GLN A 38 1.88 2.18 -2.22
N SER A 39 3.20 2.37 -2.07
CA SER A 39 4.11 2.27 -3.22
C SER A 39 5.25 1.27 -3.02
N GLY A 40 5.17 0.39 -2.02
CA GLY A 40 6.23 -0.58 -1.73
C GLY A 40 6.40 -1.74 -2.73
N LYS A 41 5.59 -1.82 -3.79
CA LYS A 41 5.47 -3.06 -4.60
C LYS A 41 6.44 -3.16 -5.78
N ARG A 42 7.36 -2.20 -5.93
CA ARG A 42 8.43 -2.21 -6.94
C ARG A 42 9.78 -1.70 -6.41
N HIS A 43 9.94 -1.60 -5.10
CA HIS A 43 11.17 -1.03 -4.55
C HIS A 43 12.38 -1.97 -4.67
N GLU A 44 12.19 -3.29 -4.70
CA GLU A 44 13.31 -4.24 -4.81
C GLU A 44 14.02 -4.23 -6.19
N GLU A 45 13.37 -3.71 -7.24
CA GLU A 45 14.03 -3.47 -8.54
C GLU A 45 14.62 -2.05 -8.66
N ASP A 46 14.02 -1.05 -8.02
CA ASP A 46 14.45 0.35 -8.10
C ASP A 46 15.62 0.70 -7.16
N PHE A 47 15.91 -0.13 -6.14
CA PHE A 47 17.09 0.05 -5.28
C PHE A 47 18.43 -0.18 -5.98
N SER A 48 18.43 -0.70 -7.21
CA SER A 48 19.63 -0.84 -8.04
C SER A 48 19.83 0.28 -9.07
N SER A 49 18.89 1.23 -9.27
CA SER A 49 18.96 2.11 -10.46
C SER A 49 18.77 3.62 -10.32
N HIS A 50 18.00 4.21 -9.39
CA HIS A 50 17.88 5.69 -9.38
C HIS A 50 17.50 6.33 -8.03
N SER A 51 18.53 6.80 -7.31
CA SER A 51 18.57 7.98 -6.42
C SER A 51 17.49 8.17 -5.32
N PRO A 52 17.89 8.33 -4.03
CA PRO A 52 16.97 8.49 -2.88
C PRO A 52 16.24 9.84 -2.80
N TRP A 53 16.50 10.74 -3.75
CA TRP A 53 15.98 12.10 -3.78
C TRP A 53 14.44 12.24 -3.74
N PRO A 54 13.63 11.41 -4.42
CA PRO A 54 12.18 11.57 -4.44
C PRO A 54 11.54 11.46 -3.05
N TYR A 55 12.07 10.59 -2.18
CA TYR A 55 11.56 10.41 -0.82
C TYR A 55 11.90 11.58 0.10
N ILE A 56 13.09 12.14 -0.07
CA ILE A 56 13.55 13.30 0.71
C ILE A 56 12.72 14.54 0.36
N VAL A 57 12.47 14.76 -0.93
CA VAL A 57 11.63 15.88 -1.40
C VAL A 57 10.18 15.71 -0.95
N ALA A 58 9.62 14.50 -1.04
CA ALA A 58 8.27 14.21 -0.56
C ALA A 58 8.15 14.44 0.96
N GLY A 59 9.14 13.99 1.73
CA GLY A 59 9.21 14.21 3.18
C GLY A 59 9.30 15.70 3.52
N LEU A 60 10.14 16.46 2.81
CA LEU A 60 10.30 17.89 3.06
C LEU A 60 9.02 18.68 2.78
N ILE A 61 8.35 18.42 1.66
CA ILE A 61 7.08 19.07 1.31
C ILE A 61 6.01 18.74 2.37
N PHE A 62 5.96 17.48 2.82
CA PHE A 62 5.05 17.07 3.88
C PHE A 62 5.34 17.79 5.21
N THR A 63 6.62 17.91 5.59
CA THR A 63 7.02 18.62 6.82
C THR A 63 6.64 20.10 6.78
N VAL A 64 6.91 20.79 5.67
CA VAL A 64 6.54 22.22 5.52
C VAL A 64 5.04 22.39 5.59
N GLY A 65 4.28 21.56 4.87
CA GLY A 65 2.81 21.60 4.90
C GLY A 65 2.24 21.32 6.29
N PHE A 66 2.81 20.35 7.01
CA PHE A 66 2.39 19.98 8.35
C PHE A 66 2.65 21.11 9.36
N VAL A 67 3.84 21.70 9.34
CA VAL A 67 4.17 22.84 10.22
C VAL A 67 3.29 24.05 9.91
N GLY A 68 3.04 24.33 8.63
CA GLY A 68 2.11 25.39 8.22
C GLY A 68 0.69 25.14 8.75
N ALA A 69 0.17 23.92 8.62
CA ALA A 69 -1.14 23.55 9.15
C ALA A 69 -1.22 23.74 10.67
N LEU A 70 -0.19 23.32 11.42
CA LEU A 70 -0.12 23.54 12.87
C LEU A 70 -0.07 25.03 13.21
N ALA A 71 0.71 25.82 12.48
CA ALA A 71 0.80 27.26 12.72
C ALA A 71 -0.56 27.95 12.50
N LEU A 72 -1.29 27.58 11.45
CA LEU A 72 -2.64 28.09 11.19
C LEU A 72 -3.61 27.71 12.33
N ILE A 73 -3.55 26.47 12.82
CA ILE A 73 -4.36 26.03 13.95
C ILE A 73 -4.03 26.83 15.20
N VAL A 74 -2.74 27.02 15.52
CA VAL A 74 -2.30 27.80 16.68
C VAL A 74 -2.79 29.25 16.57
N GLN A 75 -2.63 29.88 15.41
CA GLN A 75 -3.13 31.23 15.19
C GLN A 75 -4.64 31.33 15.34
N TRP A 76 -5.38 30.33 14.85
CA TRP A 76 -6.82 30.27 14.99
C TRP A 76 -7.25 30.09 16.46
N VAL A 77 -6.53 29.27 17.23
CA VAL A 77 -6.77 29.08 18.66
C VAL A 77 -6.47 30.35 19.45
N LEU A 78 -5.36 31.04 19.16
CA LEU A 78 -5.02 32.31 19.81
C LEU A 78 -5.97 33.44 19.44
N ALA A 79 -6.50 33.46 18.21
CA ALA A 79 -7.47 34.47 17.79
C ALA A 79 -8.89 34.20 18.31
N SER A 80 -9.17 32.99 18.81
CA SER A 80 -10.47 32.58 19.36
C SER A 80 -10.54 32.63 20.89
N HIS A 81 -9.43 33.00 21.55
CA HIS A 81 -9.34 33.31 22.98
C HIS A 81 -8.90 34.76 23.18
#